data_AF-A0A8J6B9R4-F1
#
_entry.id   AF-A0A8J6B9R4-F1
#
_cell.length_a   1.000
_cell.length_b   1.000
_cell.length_c   1.000
_cell.angle_alpha   90.00
_cell.angle_beta   90.00
_cell.angle_gamma   90.00
#
_symmetry.space_group_name_H-M   'P 1'
#
loop_
_entity.id
_entity.type
_entity.pdbx_description
1 polymer ?
#
loop_
_entity_poly.entity_id
_entity_poly.type
_entity_poly.pdbx_seq_one_letter_code
_entity_poly.pdbx_strand_id
1 'polypeptide(L)'
;MEVIKSAVWFQKHTCEAWIKAIESVETFEEHKVTDFLVLLIPYATNSNCKKQVECVLKNKVRSGCITNQLLQNIFRSHTQVLMFYFTSILSLAQTLLRSVKPVVFLFGSHLFKHAFRMFDRYCQQEAIVALVTHVCSGHADEVDTALDVMGDLVSSHTAAVALHVVFIKGILDHLDNLNCQQIRKLFQILCALGVSPEGAHIEVTSLLELARTCCEHSPVATAFYFDELADLVQMKSLDAKVM
;
A
#
# COMPACT_ATOMS: atom_id res chain seq x y z
N MET A 1 12.77 24.26 -1.92
CA MET A 1 12.63 23.15 -0.95
C MET A 1 13.89 22.95 -0.12
N GLU A 2 15.09 22.90 -0.71
CA GLU A 2 16.37 22.80 0.03
C GLU A 2 16.54 23.87 1.14
N VAL A 3 16.33 25.15 0.82
CA VAL A 3 16.42 26.27 1.81
C VAL A 3 15.38 26.15 2.93
N ILE A 4 14.19 25.65 2.60
CA ILE A 4 13.09 25.41 3.56
C ILE A 4 13.47 24.22 4.46
N LYS A 5 14.02 23.15 3.88
CA LYS A 5 14.50 21.96 4.60
C LYS A 5 15.63 22.31 5.58
N SER A 6 16.59 23.15 5.18
CA SER A 6 17.62 23.64 6.10
C SER A 6 17.04 24.52 7.22
N ALA A 7 16.08 25.41 6.92
CA ALA A 7 15.44 26.24 7.93
C ALA A 7 14.66 25.42 9.00
N VAL A 8 13.97 24.35 8.58
CA VAL A 8 13.30 23.40 9.49
C VAL A 8 14.29 22.64 10.35
N TRP A 9 15.40 22.22 9.75
CA TRP A 9 16.41 21.41 10.43
C TRP A 9 17.09 22.16 11.59
N PHE A 10 17.26 23.48 11.46
CA PHE A 10 17.97 24.28 12.47
C PHE A 10 17.08 24.87 13.59
N GLN A 11 15.74 24.87 13.47
CA GLN A 11 14.87 25.52 14.46
C GLN A 11 13.64 24.67 14.82
N LYS A 12 13.72 23.98 15.96
CA LYS A 12 12.60 23.19 16.54
C LYS A 12 11.29 23.99 16.62
N HIS A 13 11.37 25.27 16.98
CA HIS A 13 10.21 26.16 17.09
C HIS A 13 9.50 26.41 15.75
N THR A 14 10.23 26.36 14.63
CA THR A 14 9.69 26.57 13.29
C THR A 14 8.85 25.38 12.82
N CYS A 15 9.23 24.15 13.20
CA CYS A 15 8.44 22.94 12.93
C CYS A 15 7.06 23.01 13.60
N GLU A 16 7.04 23.32 14.90
CA GLU A 16 5.80 23.39 15.69
C GLU A 16 4.89 24.51 15.20
N ALA A 17 5.46 25.66 14.82
CA ALA A 17 4.71 26.77 14.24
C ALA A 17 4.04 26.39 12.92
N TRP A 18 4.74 25.68 12.02
CA TRP A 18 4.15 25.23 10.75
C TRP A 18 3.04 24.20 10.94
N ILE A 19 3.25 23.23 11.84
CA ILE A 19 2.22 22.23 12.15
C ILE A 19 0.97 22.91 12.69
N LYS A 20 1.11 23.85 13.63
CA LYS A 20 -0.02 24.61 14.18
C LYS A 20 -0.72 25.48 13.14
N ALA A 21 0.03 26.12 12.23
CA ALA A 21 -0.55 26.92 11.16
C ALA A 21 -1.46 26.06 10.26
N ILE A 22 -1.02 24.86 9.91
CA ILE A 22 -1.81 23.92 9.11
C ILE A 22 -2.97 23.34 9.92
N GLU A 23 -2.77 23.10 11.22
CA GLU A 23 -3.83 22.67 12.13
C GLU A 23 -4.95 23.70 12.26
N SER A 24 -4.64 25.00 12.18
CA SER A 24 -5.65 26.08 12.24
C SER A 24 -6.48 26.27 10.97
N VAL A 25 -6.16 25.61 9.85
CA VAL A 25 -6.93 25.75 8.59
C VAL A 25 -8.22 24.93 8.66
N GLU A 26 -9.38 25.55 8.82
CA GLU A 26 -10.63 24.82 9.10
C GLU A 26 -11.40 24.40 7.84
N THR A 27 -11.12 25.00 6.68
CA THR A 27 -11.88 24.78 5.44
C THR A 27 -11.08 24.03 4.38
N PHE A 28 -11.77 23.28 3.51
CA PHE A 28 -11.12 22.54 2.41
C PHE A 28 -10.62 23.48 1.30
N GLU A 29 -11.22 24.66 1.15
CA GLU A 29 -10.91 25.66 0.12
C GLU A 29 -9.58 26.38 0.41
N GLU A 30 -9.25 26.53 1.70
CA GLU A 30 -8.01 27.14 2.15
C GLU A 30 -6.83 26.17 2.11
N HIS A 31 -7.10 24.86 2.10
CA HIS A 31 -6.05 23.86 2.04
C HIS A 31 -5.40 23.78 0.65
N LYS A 32 -4.09 24.02 0.63
CA LYS A 32 -3.29 24.04 -0.58
C LYS A 32 -2.43 22.78 -0.69
N VAL A 33 -2.05 22.47 -1.91
CA VAL A 33 -1.07 21.42 -2.26
C VAL A 33 0.24 21.56 -1.45
N THR A 34 0.62 22.81 -1.15
CA THR A 34 1.79 23.14 -0.34
C THR A 34 1.69 22.67 1.10
N ASP A 35 0.49 22.58 1.69
CA ASP A 35 0.32 22.25 3.10
C ASP A 35 0.77 20.82 3.39
N PHE A 36 0.43 19.90 2.48
CA PHE A 36 0.89 18.51 2.59
C PHE A 36 2.41 18.40 2.44
N LEU A 37 3.00 19.15 1.51
CA LEU A 37 4.46 19.19 1.36
C LEU A 37 5.14 19.75 2.61
N VAL A 38 4.57 20.80 3.21
CA VAL A 38 5.07 21.42 4.43
C VAL A 38 4.91 20.48 5.64
N LEU A 39 3.88 19.62 5.69
CA LEU A 39 3.77 18.56 6.71
C LEU A 39 4.79 17.43 6.51
N LEU A 40 5.13 17.08 5.26
CA LEU A 40 6.11 16.04 4.97
C LEU A 40 7.53 16.40 5.40
N ILE A 41 7.92 17.69 5.34
CA ILE A 41 9.26 18.13 5.73
C ILE A 41 9.57 17.80 7.21
N PRO A 42 8.81 18.28 8.22
CA PRO A 42 9.07 17.97 9.62
C PRO A 42 8.83 16.48 9.93
N TYR A 43 7.94 15.79 9.21
CA TYR A 43 7.79 14.34 9.34
C TYR A 43 9.07 13.59 8.94
N ALA A 44 9.72 14.03 7.87
CA ALA A 44 10.94 13.41 7.36
C ALA A 44 12.20 13.80 8.14
N THR A 45 12.27 15.02 8.68
CA THR A 45 13.50 15.57 9.28
C THR A 45 13.51 15.53 10.81
N ASN A 46 12.36 15.44 11.48
CA ASN A 46 12.28 15.54 12.94
C ASN A 46 11.40 14.44 13.55
N SER A 47 12.04 13.45 14.18
CA SER A 47 11.36 12.32 14.82
C SER A 47 10.35 12.74 15.91
N ASN A 48 10.61 13.85 16.61
CA ASN A 48 9.71 14.35 17.65
C ASN A 48 8.40 14.92 17.08
N CYS A 49 8.43 15.41 15.85
CA CYS A 49 7.25 15.98 15.18
C CYS A 49 6.39 14.92 14.47
N LYS A 50 6.91 13.69 14.25
CA LYS A 50 6.19 12.65 13.49
C LYS A 50 4.79 12.38 14.02
N LYS A 51 4.65 12.11 15.33
CA LYS A 51 3.35 11.82 15.96
C LYS A 51 2.38 12.99 15.87
N GLN A 52 2.88 14.22 15.96
CA GLN A 52 2.07 15.42 15.84
C GLN A 52 1.55 15.58 14.41
N VAL A 53 2.42 15.43 13.41
CA VAL A 53 2.03 15.46 11.99
C VAL A 53 1.00 14.37 11.67
N GLU A 54 1.20 13.15 12.17
CA GLU A 54 0.24 12.05 12.01
C GLU A 54 -1.12 12.40 12.62
N CYS A 55 -1.14 13.00 13.81
CA CYS A 55 -2.37 13.43 14.47
C CYS A 55 -3.11 14.50 13.66
N VAL A 56 -2.40 15.55 13.25
CA VAL A 56 -2.97 16.66 12.45
C VAL A 56 -3.52 16.12 11.12
N LEU A 57 -2.75 15.29 10.41
CA LEU A 57 -3.19 14.73 9.14
C LEU A 57 -4.45 13.86 9.30
N LYS A 58 -4.47 12.98 10.33
CA LYS A 58 -5.66 12.16 10.64
C LYS A 58 -6.88 13.03 10.92
N ASN A 59 -6.73 14.12 11.66
CA ASN A 59 -7.82 15.04 11.96
C ASN A 59 -8.30 15.78 10.71
N LYS A 60 -7.39 16.27 9.87
CA LYS A 60 -7.73 16.97 8.61
C LYS A 60 -8.40 16.07 7.58
N VAL A 61 -8.00 14.81 7.51
CA VAL A 61 -8.69 13.82 6.65
C VAL A 61 -10.09 13.55 7.19
N ARG A 62 -10.26 13.42 8.51
CA ARG A 62 -11.56 13.20 9.14
C ARG A 62 -12.53 14.37 8.99
N SER A 63 -12.03 15.60 9.03
CA SER A 63 -12.85 16.80 8.83
C SER A 63 -13.15 17.06 7.35
N GLY A 64 -12.65 16.23 6.43
CA GLY A 64 -12.82 16.42 4.98
C GLY A 64 -11.99 17.57 4.40
N CYS A 65 -11.09 18.15 5.20
CA CYS A 65 -10.22 19.26 4.80
C CYS A 65 -9.14 18.81 3.81
N ILE A 66 -8.51 17.66 4.08
CA ILE A 66 -7.55 17.02 3.16
C ILE A 66 -8.26 15.84 2.47
N THR A 67 -8.48 15.99 1.17
CA THR A 67 -9.25 15.03 0.37
C THR A 67 -8.36 14.20 -0.56
N ASN A 68 -8.92 13.11 -1.10
CA ASN A 68 -8.27 12.32 -2.15
C ASN A 68 -8.02 13.14 -3.42
N GLN A 69 -8.86 14.13 -3.72
CA GLN A 69 -8.65 15.02 -4.86
C GLN A 69 -7.41 15.90 -4.67
N LEU A 70 -7.23 16.44 -3.45
CA LEU A 70 -6.03 17.20 -3.11
C LEU A 70 -4.78 16.32 -3.23
N LEU A 71 -4.86 15.09 -2.73
CA LEU A 71 -3.78 14.09 -2.84
C LEU A 71 -3.40 13.80 -4.31
N GLN A 72 -4.39 13.59 -5.18
CA GLN A 72 -4.15 13.40 -6.61
C GLN A 72 -3.46 14.62 -7.24
N ASN A 73 -3.89 15.83 -6.88
CA ASN A 73 -3.28 17.06 -7.37
C ASN A 73 -1.83 17.20 -6.91
N ILE A 74 -1.53 16.85 -5.65
CA ILE A 74 -0.17 16.86 -5.09
C ILE A 74 0.76 15.93 -5.88
N PHE A 75 0.34 14.69 -6.11
CA PHE A 75 1.15 13.72 -6.84
C PHE A 75 1.33 14.05 -8.32
N ARG A 76 0.37 14.73 -8.96
CA ARG A 76 0.50 15.18 -10.36
C ARG A 76 1.43 16.39 -10.50
N SER A 77 1.37 17.35 -9.59
CA SER A 77 2.10 18.62 -9.72
C SER A 77 3.52 18.58 -9.15
N HIS A 78 3.79 17.71 -8.16
CA HIS A 78 5.05 17.73 -7.40
C HIS A 78 5.73 16.36 -7.26
N THR A 79 5.51 15.44 -8.20
CA THR A 79 6.08 14.07 -8.14
C THR A 79 7.58 14.05 -7.85
N GLN A 80 8.35 14.89 -8.56
CA GLN A 80 9.82 14.96 -8.42
C GLN A 80 10.23 15.35 -6.99
N VAL A 81 9.49 16.26 -6.35
CA VAL A 81 9.78 16.68 -4.97
C VAL A 81 9.40 15.58 -3.98
N LEU A 82 8.24 14.94 -4.19
CA LEU A 82 7.75 13.87 -3.32
C LEU A 82 8.67 12.65 -3.29
N MET A 83 9.37 12.36 -4.39
CA MET A 83 10.30 11.24 -4.50
C MET A 83 11.42 11.31 -3.45
N PHE A 84 11.92 12.52 -3.12
CA PHE A 84 12.90 12.71 -2.05
C PHE A 84 12.38 12.36 -0.65
N TYR A 85 11.06 12.26 -0.49
CA TYR A 85 10.37 11.93 0.75
C TYR A 85 9.71 10.55 0.71
N PHE A 86 10.06 9.69 -0.26
CA PHE A 86 9.39 8.41 -0.46
C PHE A 86 9.28 7.57 0.82
N THR A 87 10.38 7.31 1.53
CA THR A 87 10.37 6.51 2.78
C THR A 87 9.45 7.12 3.84
N SER A 88 9.38 8.45 3.89
CA SER A 88 8.50 9.18 4.80
C SER A 88 7.03 9.06 4.38
N ILE A 89 6.74 9.15 3.09
CA ILE A 89 5.39 8.93 2.55
C ILE A 89 4.92 7.49 2.81
N LEU A 90 5.78 6.51 2.60
CA LEU A 90 5.47 5.10 2.83
C LEU A 90 5.20 4.83 4.32
N SER A 91 6.07 5.32 5.21
CA SER A 91 5.88 5.25 6.67
C SER A 91 4.56 5.90 7.10
N LEU A 92 4.23 7.04 6.52
CA LEU A 92 2.99 7.76 6.83
C LEU A 92 1.76 6.98 6.35
N ALA A 93 1.80 6.43 5.14
CA ALA A 93 0.73 5.58 4.60
C ALA A 93 0.49 4.36 5.49
N GLN A 94 1.54 3.68 5.94
CA GLN A 94 1.44 2.56 6.88
C GLN A 94 0.78 2.97 8.20
N THR A 95 1.14 4.12 8.77
CA THR A 95 0.49 4.63 10.00
C THR A 95 -1.00 4.94 9.80
N LEU A 96 -1.40 5.35 8.60
CA LEU A 96 -2.81 5.64 8.27
C LEU A 96 -3.61 4.36 8.01
N LEU A 97 -3.00 3.35 7.39
CA LEU A 97 -3.59 2.03 7.18
C LEU A 97 -3.90 1.30 8.49
N ARG A 98 -3.18 1.57 9.58
CA ARG A 98 -3.51 1.06 10.93
C ARG A 98 -4.68 1.78 11.60
N SER A 99 -5.37 2.70 10.93
CA SER A 99 -6.47 3.45 11.54
C SER A 99 -7.78 2.68 11.50
N VAL A 100 -8.44 2.56 12.66
CA VAL A 100 -9.80 2.02 12.78
C VAL A 100 -10.88 2.87 12.10
N LYS A 101 -10.56 4.10 11.66
CA LYS A 101 -11.51 5.00 11.00
C LYS A 101 -11.45 4.78 9.47
N PRO A 102 -12.54 4.33 8.82
CA PRO A 102 -12.52 3.99 7.40
C PRO A 102 -12.02 5.12 6.48
N VAL A 103 -12.40 6.37 6.76
CA VAL A 103 -11.97 7.53 5.95
C VAL A 103 -10.44 7.72 6.00
N VAL A 104 -9.82 7.51 7.16
CA VAL A 104 -8.36 7.63 7.35
C VAL A 104 -7.64 6.45 6.70
N PHE A 105 -8.18 5.24 6.88
CA PHE A 105 -7.70 4.03 6.23
C PHE A 105 -7.67 4.19 4.71
N LEU A 106 -8.80 4.60 4.12
CA LEU A 106 -8.93 4.79 2.67
C LEU A 106 -7.96 5.85 2.15
N PHE A 107 -7.78 6.95 2.89
CA PHE A 107 -6.78 7.95 2.54
C PHE A 107 -5.35 7.38 2.58
N GLY A 108 -5.02 6.55 3.57
CA GLY A 108 -3.75 5.82 3.65
C GLY A 108 -3.53 4.88 2.46
N SER A 109 -4.56 4.13 2.08
CA SER A 109 -4.55 3.26 0.90
C SER A 109 -4.32 4.06 -0.40
N HIS A 110 -4.99 5.19 -0.57
CA HIS A 110 -4.74 6.06 -1.72
C HIS A 110 -3.33 6.66 -1.73
N LEU A 111 -2.81 7.10 -0.58
CA LEU A 111 -1.45 7.60 -0.45
C LEU A 111 -0.43 6.53 -0.89
N PHE A 112 -0.64 5.30 -0.42
CA PHE A 112 0.18 4.15 -0.81
C PHE A 112 0.13 3.89 -2.32
N LYS A 113 -1.07 3.82 -2.90
CA LYS A 113 -1.28 3.57 -4.34
C LYS A 113 -0.67 4.66 -5.20
N HIS A 114 -0.79 5.93 -4.80
CA HIS A 114 -0.18 7.04 -5.52
C HIS A 114 1.34 6.99 -5.46
N ALA A 115 1.93 6.66 -4.32
CA ALA A 115 3.37 6.46 -4.17
C ALA A 115 3.87 5.33 -5.08
N PHE A 116 3.19 4.18 -5.08
CA PHE A 116 3.53 3.05 -5.95
C PHE A 116 3.47 3.41 -7.44
N ARG A 117 2.39 4.07 -7.87
CA ARG A 117 2.17 4.38 -9.29
C ARG A 117 3.13 5.43 -9.84
N MET A 118 3.46 6.45 -9.05
CA MET A 118 4.11 7.66 -9.54
C MET A 118 5.63 7.68 -9.35
N PHE A 119 6.17 6.77 -8.54
CA PHE A 119 7.61 6.68 -8.31
C PHE A 119 8.27 5.59 -9.14
N ASP A 120 9.60 5.54 -9.07
CA ASP A 120 10.42 4.62 -9.85
C ASP A 120 10.32 3.16 -9.37
N ARG A 121 10.98 2.26 -10.11
CA ARG A 121 10.98 0.82 -9.82
C ARG A 121 11.55 0.49 -8.45
N TYR A 122 12.50 1.28 -7.96
CA TYR A 122 13.06 1.09 -6.63
C TYR A 122 11.99 1.36 -5.56
N CYS A 123 11.27 2.47 -5.67
CA CYS A 123 10.18 2.81 -4.77
C CYS A 123 9.02 1.79 -4.84
N GLN A 124 8.71 1.29 -6.04
CA GLN A 124 7.72 0.23 -6.24
C GLN A 124 8.12 -1.06 -5.51
N GLN A 125 9.38 -1.48 -5.65
CA GLN A 125 9.90 -2.65 -4.95
C GLN A 125 9.79 -2.49 -3.44
N GLU A 126 10.27 -1.37 -2.89
CA GLU A 126 10.22 -1.09 -1.45
C GLU A 126 8.78 -1.10 -0.91
N ALA A 127 7.82 -0.58 -1.68
CA ALA A 127 6.41 -0.65 -1.32
C ALA A 127 5.88 -2.09 -1.28
N ILE A 128 6.23 -2.93 -2.27
CA ILE A 128 5.84 -4.35 -2.26
C ILE A 128 6.48 -5.10 -1.09
N VAL A 129 7.78 -4.89 -0.84
CA VAL A 129 8.51 -5.48 0.29
C VAL A 129 7.88 -5.07 1.63
N ALA A 130 7.47 -3.82 1.77
CA ALA A 130 6.77 -3.34 2.95
C ALA A 130 5.43 -4.05 3.18
N LEU A 131 4.64 -4.29 2.12
CA LEU A 131 3.40 -5.06 2.22
C LEU A 131 3.68 -6.52 2.57
N VAL A 132 4.64 -7.17 1.90
CA VAL A 132 5.06 -8.55 2.19
C VAL A 132 5.44 -8.70 3.66
N THR A 133 6.20 -7.74 4.21
CA THR A 133 6.60 -7.73 5.62
C THR A 133 5.38 -7.68 6.56
N HIS A 134 4.33 -6.93 6.22
CA HIS A 134 3.10 -6.90 7.00
C HIS A 134 2.28 -8.18 6.88
N VAL A 135 2.24 -8.82 5.70
CA VAL A 135 1.59 -10.11 5.52
C VAL A 135 2.30 -11.19 6.35
N CYS A 136 3.62 -11.14 6.45
CA CYS A 136 4.41 -12.08 7.25
C CYS A 136 4.49 -11.72 8.75
N SER A 137 3.80 -10.68 9.24
CA SER A 137 3.95 -10.20 10.61
C SER A 137 3.19 -11.03 11.65
N GLY A 138 2.24 -11.86 11.23
CA GLY A 138 1.37 -12.66 12.10
C GLY A 138 0.25 -11.88 12.81
N HIS A 139 0.14 -10.57 12.60
CA HIS A 139 -0.91 -9.74 13.21
C HIS A 139 -2.12 -9.68 12.28
N ALA A 140 -3.18 -10.45 12.58
CA ALA A 140 -4.31 -10.65 11.67
C ALA A 140 -4.86 -9.36 11.01
N ASP A 141 -5.08 -8.29 11.77
CA ASP A 141 -5.57 -7.01 11.24
C ASP A 141 -4.58 -6.33 10.27
N GLU A 142 -3.27 -6.41 10.56
CA GLU A 142 -2.23 -5.87 9.68
C GLU A 142 -2.10 -6.71 8.40
N VAL A 143 -2.19 -8.04 8.54
CA VAL A 143 -2.13 -8.99 7.42
C VAL A 143 -3.30 -8.76 6.46
N ASP A 144 -4.52 -8.66 6.98
CA ASP A 144 -5.71 -8.40 6.17
C ASP A 144 -5.62 -7.07 5.43
N THR A 145 -5.19 -6.01 6.14
CA THR A 145 -4.96 -4.69 5.54
C THR A 145 -3.93 -4.74 4.42
N ALA A 146 -2.82 -5.45 4.62
CA ALA A 146 -1.75 -5.56 3.63
C ALA A 146 -2.19 -6.35 2.40
N LEU A 147 -2.92 -7.45 2.58
CA LEU A 147 -3.50 -8.24 1.49
C LEU A 147 -4.54 -7.44 0.70
N ASP A 148 -5.39 -6.66 1.36
CA ASP A 148 -6.39 -5.82 0.68
C ASP A 148 -5.72 -4.74 -0.17
N VAL A 149 -4.71 -4.05 0.36
CA VAL A 149 -3.93 -3.04 -0.40
C VAL A 149 -3.18 -3.70 -1.56
N MET A 150 -2.60 -4.89 -1.36
CA MET A 150 -1.91 -5.63 -2.42
C MET A 150 -2.87 -6.08 -3.53
N GLY A 151 -4.05 -6.60 -3.17
CA GLY A 151 -5.09 -6.99 -4.11
C GLY A 151 -5.57 -5.81 -4.97
N ASP A 152 -5.76 -4.64 -4.35
CA ASP A 152 -6.11 -3.42 -5.07
C ASP A 152 -5.00 -2.96 -6.04
N LEU A 153 -3.73 -3.09 -5.64
CA LEU A 153 -2.58 -2.77 -6.49
C LEU A 153 -2.50 -3.70 -7.70
N VAL A 154 -2.68 -4.99 -7.48
CA VAL A 154 -2.69 -6.01 -8.54
C VAL A 154 -3.83 -5.76 -9.52
N SER A 155 -5.02 -5.41 -9.02
CA SER A 155 -6.19 -5.10 -9.85
C SER A 155 -6.00 -3.84 -10.70
N SER A 156 -5.23 -2.85 -10.21
CA SER A 156 -5.06 -1.55 -10.88
C SER A 156 -3.78 -1.44 -11.71
N HIS A 157 -2.73 -2.19 -11.36
CA HIS A 157 -1.37 -2.04 -11.89
C HIS A 157 -0.65 -3.40 -12.02
N THR A 158 -1.35 -4.43 -12.51
CA THR A 158 -0.88 -5.83 -12.57
C THR A 158 0.54 -5.96 -13.12
N ALA A 159 0.83 -5.36 -14.28
CA ALA A 159 2.14 -5.46 -14.93
C ALA A 159 3.28 -4.88 -14.07
N ALA A 160 3.04 -3.77 -13.36
CA ALA A 160 4.05 -3.17 -12.49
C ALA A 160 4.30 -4.03 -11.24
N VAL A 161 3.24 -4.60 -10.65
CA VAL A 161 3.38 -5.52 -9.51
C VAL A 161 4.05 -6.82 -9.92
N ALA A 162 3.76 -7.32 -11.13
CA ALA A 162 4.34 -8.56 -11.66
C ALA A 162 5.88 -8.51 -11.76
N LEU A 163 6.47 -7.33 -12.00
CA LEU A 163 7.93 -7.14 -11.97
C LEU A 163 8.56 -7.43 -10.60
N HIS A 164 7.75 -7.43 -9.54
CA HIS A 164 8.16 -7.64 -8.14
C HIS A 164 7.57 -8.94 -7.55
N VAL A 165 7.06 -9.83 -8.39
CA VAL A 165 6.33 -11.05 -7.97
C VAL A 165 7.18 -12.00 -7.13
N VAL A 166 8.50 -12.01 -7.30
CA VAL A 166 9.44 -12.81 -6.47
C VAL A 166 9.24 -12.55 -4.98
N PHE A 167 9.01 -11.30 -4.58
CA PHE A 167 8.80 -10.95 -3.17
C PHE A 167 7.46 -11.48 -2.65
N ILE A 168 6.42 -11.41 -3.50
CA ILE A 168 5.06 -11.90 -3.14
C ILE A 168 5.06 -13.43 -3.05
N LYS A 169 5.79 -14.12 -3.95
CA LYS A 169 6.00 -15.58 -3.85
C LYS A 169 6.68 -15.97 -2.53
N GLY A 170 7.57 -15.15 -1.99
CA GLY A 170 8.22 -15.41 -0.70
C GLY A 170 7.24 -15.51 0.48
N ILE A 171 6.01 -14.99 0.36
CA ILE A 171 4.97 -15.18 1.39
C ILE A 171 4.59 -16.67 1.55
N LEU A 172 4.76 -17.47 0.49
CA LEU A 172 4.43 -18.90 0.51
C LEU A 172 5.30 -19.70 1.49
N ASP A 173 6.47 -19.19 1.86
CA ASP A 173 7.33 -19.78 2.89
C ASP A 173 6.84 -19.48 4.33
N HIS A 174 5.80 -18.65 4.46
CA HIS A 174 5.26 -18.14 5.73
C HIS A 174 3.74 -18.37 5.88
N LEU A 175 3.18 -19.36 5.18
CA LEU A 175 1.73 -19.67 5.20
C LEU A 175 1.21 -20.10 6.57
N ASP A 176 2.10 -20.61 7.44
CA ASP A 176 1.81 -20.96 8.83
C ASP A 176 1.36 -19.76 9.68
N ASN A 177 1.70 -18.54 9.25
CA ASN A 177 1.28 -17.30 9.91
C ASN A 177 -0.08 -16.76 9.43
N LEU A 178 -0.70 -17.41 8.44
CA LEU A 178 -1.94 -16.94 7.79
C LEU A 178 -3.13 -17.84 8.12
N ASN A 179 -4.30 -17.23 8.32
CA ASN A 179 -5.56 -17.98 8.42
C ASN A 179 -6.13 -18.31 7.02
N CYS A 180 -7.13 -19.19 6.95
CA CYS A 180 -7.71 -19.62 5.67
C CYS A 180 -8.25 -18.47 4.79
N GLN A 181 -8.77 -17.39 5.38
CA GLN A 181 -9.27 -16.24 4.60
C GLN A 181 -8.12 -15.43 4.00
N GLN A 182 -7.04 -15.25 4.74
CA GLN A 182 -5.84 -14.55 4.29
C GLN A 182 -5.09 -15.35 3.22
N ILE A 183 -5.00 -16.67 3.40
CA ILE A 183 -4.49 -17.60 2.39
C ILE A 183 -5.28 -17.44 1.09
N ARG A 184 -6.62 -17.41 1.16
CA ARG A 184 -7.47 -17.20 -0.03
C ARG A 184 -7.14 -15.89 -0.76
N LYS A 185 -7.05 -14.76 -0.04
CA LYS A 185 -6.68 -13.46 -0.63
C LYS A 185 -5.30 -13.51 -1.30
N LEU A 186 -4.32 -14.14 -0.65
CA LEU A 186 -2.97 -14.32 -1.20
C LEU A 186 -2.99 -15.12 -2.51
N PHE A 187 -3.75 -16.21 -2.56
CA PHE A 187 -3.89 -17.00 -3.77
C PHE A 187 -4.59 -16.22 -4.90
N GLN A 188 -5.65 -15.47 -4.61
CA GLN A 188 -6.29 -14.59 -5.59
C GLN A 188 -5.29 -13.59 -6.19
N ILE A 189 -4.44 -12.98 -5.36
CA ILE A 189 -3.36 -12.08 -5.79
C ILE A 189 -2.37 -12.79 -6.71
N LEU A 190 -1.86 -13.96 -6.29
CA LEU A 190 -0.87 -14.72 -7.04
C LEU A 190 -1.43 -15.23 -8.38
N CYS A 191 -2.67 -15.68 -8.41
CA CYS A 191 -3.36 -16.07 -9.63
C CYS A 191 -3.53 -14.89 -10.58
N ALA A 192 -3.99 -13.73 -10.08
CA ALA A 192 -4.13 -12.52 -10.90
C ALA A 192 -2.79 -12.06 -11.50
N LEU A 193 -1.68 -12.25 -10.77
CA LEU A 193 -0.32 -11.97 -11.28
C LEU A 193 0.15 -12.99 -12.31
N GLY A 194 -0.13 -14.28 -12.12
CA GLY A 194 0.28 -15.37 -13.03
C GLY A 194 -0.40 -15.29 -14.40
N VAL A 195 -1.51 -14.56 -14.47
CA VAL A 195 -2.28 -14.27 -15.67
C VAL A 195 -1.62 -13.17 -16.54
N SER A 196 -0.69 -12.37 -16.00
CA SER A 196 0.03 -11.30 -16.70
C SER A 196 1.22 -11.83 -17.50
N PRO A 197 1.54 -11.30 -18.70
CA PRO A 197 2.71 -11.71 -19.49
C PRO A 197 4.03 -11.64 -18.71
N GLU A 198 4.19 -10.62 -17.86
CA GLU A 198 5.37 -10.39 -17.02
C GLU A 198 5.39 -11.31 -15.78
N GLY A 199 4.22 -11.83 -15.38
CA GLY A 199 4.04 -12.77 -14.28
C GLY A 199 3.99 -14.23 -14.72
N ALA A 200 4.14 -14.52 -16.02
CA ALA A 200 4.05 -15.85 -16.63
C ALA A 200 5.13 -16.85 -16.15
N HIS A 201 6.09 -16.42 -15.33
CA HIS A 201 7.01 -17.28 -14.58
C HIS A 201 6.45 -17.76 -13.23
N ILE A 202 5.21 -17.42 -12.90
CA ILE A 202 4.44 -18.15 -11.89
C ILE A 202 4.02 -19.46 -12.54
N GLU A 203 4.71 -20.55 -12.23
CA GLU A 203 4.22 -21.90 -12.53
C GLU A 203 2.88 -22.08 -11.84
N VAL A 204 1.79 -21.91 -12.59
CA VAL A 204 0.42 -22.07 -12.11
C VAL A 204 0.24 -23.44 -11.47
N THR A 205 0.92 -24.46 -11.99
CA THR A 205 1.02 -25.81 -11.44
C THR A 205 1.57 -25.85 -10.01
N SER A 206 2.60 -25.07 -9.70
CA SER A 206 3.22 -25.03 -8.37
C SER A 206 2.32 -24.30 -7.36
N LEU A 207 1.55 -23.30 -7.79
CA LEU A 207 0.50 -22.69 -6.97
C LEU A 207 -0.68 -23.64 -6.73
N LEU A 208 -1.05 -24.44 -7.73
CA LEU A 208 -2.10 -25.46 -7.64
C LEU A 208 -1.72 -26.57 -6.65
N GLU A 209 -0.50 -27.07 -6.71
CA GLU A 209 0.00 -28.09 -5.79
C GLU A 209 0.14 -27.57 -4.35
N LEU A 210 0.59 -26.31 -4.18
CA LEU A 210 0.71 -25.69 -2.86
C LEU A 210 -0.66 -25.38 -2.25
N ALA A 211 -1.61 -24.86 -3.02
CA ALA A 211 -2.97 -24.66 -2.55
C ALA A 211 -3.64 -25.99 -2.18
N ARG A 212 -3.40 -27.06 -2.96
CA ARG A 212 -3.90 -28.40 -2.65
C ARG A 212 -3.33 -28.90 -1.32
N THR A 213 -2.02 -28.81 -1.11
CA THR A 213 -1.37 -29.26 0.14
C THR A 213 -1.75 -28.41 1.36
N CYS A 214 -1.93 -27.10 1.22
CA CYS A 214 -2.41 -26.25 2.32
C CYS A 214 -3.89 -26.45 2.64
N CYS A 215 -4.71 -26.80 1.64
CA CYS A 215 -6.13 -27.03 1.82
C CYS A 215 -6.49 -28.49 2.16
N GLU A 216 -5.56 -29.44 2.02
CA GLU A 216 -5.75 -30.85 2.45
C GLU A 216 -6.09 -30.97 3.96
N HIS A 217 -5.80 -29.95 4.78
CA HIS A 217 -6.22 -29.88 6.19
C HIS A 217 -7.57 -29.18 6.44
N SER A 218 -8.22 -28.65 5.40
CA SER A 218 -9.54 -28.02 5.48
C SER A 218 -10.34 -28.25 4.19
N PRO A 219 -11.22 -29.27 4.13
CA PRO A 219 -11.97 -29.62 2.92
C PRO A 219 -12.84 -28.48 2.37
N VAL A 220 -13.21 -27.52 3.22
CA VAL A 220 -13.94 -26.30 2.82
C VAL A 220 -13.03 -25.33 2.08
N ALA A 221 -11.78 -25.15 2.51
CA ALA A 221 -10.81 -24.29 1.84
C ALA A 221 -10.46 -24.83 0.43
N THR A 222 -10.38 -26.16 0.30
CA THR A 222 -10.13 -26.84 -0.98
C THR A 222 -11.23 -26.56 -1.99
N ALA A 223 -12.50 -26.67 -1.57
CA ALA A 223 -13.64 -26.44 -2.45
C ALA A 223 -13.67 -25.00 -2.98
N PHE A 224 -13.50 -24.01 -2.10
CA PHE A 224 -13.45 -22.60 -2.52
C PHE A 224 -12.26 -22.27 -3.42
N TYR A 225 -11.11 -22.93 -3.22
CA TYR A 225 -9.96 -22.76 -4.10
C TYR A 225 -10.24 -23.26 -5.52
N PHE A 226 -10.87 -24.43 -5.65
CA PHE A 226 -11.27 -24.97 -6.94
C PHE A 226 -12.38 -24.15 -7.60
N ASP A 227 -13.29 -23.55 -6.85
CA ASP A 227 -14.31 -22.63 -7.39
C ASP A 227 -13.67 -21.34 -7.95
N GLU A 228 -12.74 -20.71 -7.22
CA GLU A 228 -12.01 -19.50 -7.70
C GLU A 228 -11.14 -19.80 -8.92
N LEU A 229 -10.49 -20.97 -8.95
CA LEU A 229 -9.79 -21.41 -10.15
C LEU A 229 -10.72 -21.66 -11.32
N ALA A 230 -11.87 -22.27 -11.08
CA ALA A 230 -12.87 -22.48 -12.12
C ALA A 230 -13.36 -21.13 -12.66
N ASP A 231 -13.58 -20.13 -11.80
CA ASP A 231 -13.93 -18.78 -12.20
C ASP A 231 -12.80 -18.10 -13.00
N LEU A 232 -11.53 -18.27 -12.59
CA LEU A 232 -10.35 -17.78 -13.34
C LEU A 232 -10.19 -18.46 -14.71
N VAL A 233 -10.46 -19.77 -14.78
CA VAL A 233 -10.43 -20.58 -16.00
C VAL A 233 -11.66 -20.33 -16.88
N GLN A 234 -12.77 -19.84 -16.34
CA GLN A 234 -13.94 -19.42 -17.12
C GLN A 234 -13.79 -17.97 -17.62
N MET A 235 -13.19 -17.09 -16.82
CA MET A 235 -12.93 -15.69 -17.19
C MET A 235 -11.90 -15.55 -18.32
N LYS A 236 -10.99 -16.51 -18.47
CA LYS A 236 -10.09 -16.63 -19.62
C LYS A 236 -10.44 -17.90 -20.36
N SER A 237 -10.71 -17.84 -21.66
CA SER A 237 -10.40 -18.97 -22.55
C SER A 237 -8.88 -19.24 -22.46
N LEU A 238 -8.41 -19.91 -21.40
CA LEU A 238 -7.00 -20.25 -21.24
C LEU A 238 -6.65 -21.15 -22.42
N ASP A 239 -5.69 -20.69 -23.21
CA ASP A 239 -5.19 -21.39 -24.37
C ASP A 239 -4.79 -22.82 -23.94
N ALA A 240 -5.17 -23.81 -24.74
CA ALA A 240 -5.16 -25.25 -24.41
C ALA A 240 -3.75 -25.85 -24.17
N LYS A 241 -2.74 -25.01 -23.98
CA LYS A 241 -1.35 -25.37 -23.64
C LYS A 241 -1.03 -25.26 -22.15
N VAL A 242 -1.96 -24.79 -21.32
CA VAL A 242 -1.78 -24.62 -19.86
C VAL A 242 -2.62 -25.61 -19.02
N MET A 243 -3.54 -26.36 -19.65
CA MET A 243 -4.15 -27.57 -19.08
C MET A 243 -3.30 -28.80 -19.38
#